data_AF-A0A814LAL8-F1
#
_entry.id   AF-A0A814LAL8-F1
#
_cell.length_a   1.000
_cell.length_b   1.000
_cell.length_c   1.000
_cell.angle_alpha   90.00
_cell.angle_beta   90.00
_cell.angle_gamma   90.00
#
_symmetry.space_group_name_H-M   'P 1'
#
loop_
_entity.id
_entity.type
_entity.pdbx_description
1 polymer ?
#
loop_
_entity_poly.entity_id
_entity_poly.type
_entity_poly.pdbx_seq_one_letter_code
_entity_poly.pdbx_strand_id
1 'polypeptide(L)'
;MQPKATASTDTSSRLPSPDFSTFTPDELERLEDVLQKQVLIECERNQRLSGLRRTMVHLQQTISNEYQRQRPYSSNSTSPVQQNQTYLSSSDIIQCYICYSTIEVQSNQLPLSPPILCADCHRPVCRRCGNYTSPELIRAHYESNTENQSVTSKWRCRMCIVRREVVRKSGMFFEWKI
;
A
#
# COMPACT_ATOMS: atom_id res chain seq x y z
N MET A 1 17.29 48.72 -22.29
CA MET A 1 17.88 47.62 -21.50
C MET A 1 17.02 46.37 -21.74
N GLN A 2 17.56 45.38 -22.46
CA GLN A 2 16.91 44.09 -22.70
C GLN A 2 17.70 43.01 -21.94
N PRO A 3 17.05 42.03 -21.29
CA PRO A 3 17.76 40.94 -20.65
C PRO A 3 18.27 39.95 -21.71
N LYS A 4 19.59 39.75 -21.71
CA LYS A 4 20.30 38.75 -22.51
C LYS A 4 20.07 37.38 -21.87
N ALA A 5 19.34 36.50 -22.55
CA ALA A 5 19.18 35.11 -22.14
C ALA A 5 20.54 34.40 -22.26
N THR A 6 21.14 34.05 -21.13
CA THR A 6 22.27 33.13 -21.05
C THR A 6 21.74 31.71 -21.26
N ALA A 7 22.07 31.11 -22.40
CA ALA A 7 21.87 29.69 -22.63
C ALA A 7 22.83 28.90 -21.72
N SER A 8 22.32 28.39 -20.61
CA SER A 8 22.99 27.40 -19.78
C SER A 8 23.09 26.13 -20.60
N THR A 9 24.30 25.78 -21.03
CA THR A 9 24.59 24.50 -21.68
C THR A 9 24.65 23.42 -20.59
N ASP A 10 23.48 22.98 -20.13
CA ASP A 10 23.38 21.75 -19.34
C ASP A 10 23.68 20.57 -20.27
N THR A 11 24.92 20.10 -20.20
CA THR A 11 25.33 18.81 -20.74
C THR A 11 24.77 17.72 -19.83
N SER A 12 23.45 17.57 -19.88
CA SER A 12 22.75 16.41 -19.35
C SER A 12 23.23 15.21 -20.16
N SER A 13 23.91 14.29 -19.49
CA SER A 13 24.33 12.98 -20.00
C SER A 13 23.13 12.14 -20.41
N ARG A 14 22.50 12.50 -21.54
CA ARG A 14 21.54 11.65 -22.25
C ARG A 14 22.33 10.48 -22.79
N LEU A 15 21.99 9.28 -22.32
CA LEU A 15 22.42 8.05 -22.96
C LEU A 15 22.09 8.16 -24.46
N PRO A 16 23.02 7.78 -25.35
CA PRO A 16 22.77 7.86 -26.78
C PRO A 16 21.55 7.00 -27.12
N SER A 17 20.68 7.52 -27.99
CA SER A 17 19.55 6.75 -28.48
C SER A 17 20.05 5.46 -29.12
N PRO A 18 19.36 4.33 -28.90
CA PRO A 18 19.74 3.07 -29.55
C PRO A 18 19.67 3.24 -31.07
N ASP A 19 20.74 2.83 -31.76
CA ASP A 19 20.83 2.83 -33.21
C ASP A 19 20.37 1.46 -33.76
N PHE A 20 19.35 1.49 -34.63
CA PHE A 20 18.77 0.30 -35.25
C PHE A 20 19.12 0.19 -36.74
N SER A 21 20.00 1.05 -37.26
CA SER A 21 20.37 1.09 -38.67
C SER A 21 21.04 -0.18 -39.20
N THR A 22 21.54 -1.03 -38.31
CA THR A 22 22.22 -2.29 -38.63
C THR A 22 21.28 -3.50 -38.73
N PHE A 23 20.00 -3.35 -38.36
CA PHE A 23 19.03 -4.44 -38.37
C PHE A 23 18.49 -4.67 -39.78
N THR A 24 18.38 -5.94 -40.16
CA THR A 24 17.67 -6.33 -41.38
C THR A 24 16.15 -6.13 -41.23
N PRO A 25 15.39 -5.99 -42.32
CA PRO A 25 13.93 -5.86 -42.25
C PRO A 25 13.24 -6.96 -41.42
N ASP A 26 13.66 -8.22 -41.58
CA ASP A 26 13.12 -9.35 -40.82
C ASP A 26 13.44 -9.27 -39.31
N GLU A 27 14.59 -8.70 -38.94
CA GLU A 27 14.95 -8.48 -37.54
C GLU A 27 14.16 -7.32 -36.92
N LEU A 28 13.89 -6.28 -37.71
CA LEU A 28 13.03 -5.17 -37.28
C LEU A 28 11.59 -5.64 -37.06
N GLU A 29 11.03 -6.48 -37.92
CA GLU A 29 9.70 -7.07 -37.74
C GLU A 29 9.61 -7.90 -36.46
N ARG A 30 10.61 -8.77 -36.21
CA ARG A 30 10.69 -9.53 -34.95
C ARG A 30 10.82 -8.64 -33.72
N LEU A 31 11.55 -7.53 -33.82
CA LEU A 31 11.70 -6.57 -32.74
C LEU A 31 10.37 -5.84 -32.46
N GLU A 32 9.65 -5.44 -33.50
CA GLU A 32 8.31 -4.83 -33.37
C GLU A 32 7.33 -5.77 -32.65
N ASP A 33 7.33 -7.05 -33.01
CA ASP A 33 6.54 -8.10 -32.35
C ASP A 33 6.83 -8.20 -30.85
N VAL A 34 8.11 -8.15 -30.46
CA VAL A 34 8.53 -8.20 -29.06
C VAL A 34 8.10 -6.93 -28.33
N LEU A 35 8.29 -5.76 -28.93
CA LEU A 35 7.89 -4.48 -28.36
C LEU A 35 6.36 -4.41 -28.19
N GLN A 36 5.59 -4.90 -29.14
CA GLN A 36 4.14 -4.93 -29.03
C GLN A 36 3.68 -5.84 -27.89
N LYS A 37 4.28 -7.02 -27.74
CA LYS A 37 4.03 -7.92 -26.59
C LYS A 37 4.39 -7.25 -25.27
N GLN A 38 5.52 -6.54 -25.22
CA GLN A 38 5.94 -5.79 -24.04
C GLN A 38 4.92 -4.71 -23.66
N VAL A 39 4.44 -3.94 -24.63
CA VAL A 39 3.39 -2.93 -24.40
C VAL A 39 2.11 -3.56 -23.85
N LEU A 40 1.70 -4.73 -24.34
CA LEU A 40 0.52 -5.43 -23.83
C LEU A 40 0.69 -5.89 -22.37
N ILE A 41 1.87 -6.43 -22.04
CA ILE A 41 2.21 -6.83 -20.66
C ILE A 41 2.19 -5.62 -19.73
N GLU A 42 2.76 -4.49 -20.17
CA GLU A 42 2.75 -3.25 -19.42
C GLU A 42 1.35 -2.68 -19.24
N CYS A 43 0.52 -2.70 -20.28
CA CYS A 43 -0.89 -2.30 -20.21
C CYS A 43 -1.65 -3.13 -19.17
N GLU A 44 -1.50 -4.46 -19.19
CA GLU A 44 -2.18 -5.34 -18.24
C GLU A 44 -1.68 -5.10 -16.80
N ARG A 45 -0.37 -4.96 -16.61
CA ARG A 45 0.22 -4.61 -15.31
C ARG A 45 -0.33 -3.28 -14.79
N ASN A 46 -0.37 -2.26 -15.63
CA ASN A 46 -0.87 -0.94 -15.30
C ASN A 46 -2.37 -0.96 -14.97
N GLN A 47 -3.16 -1.77 -15.68
CA GLN A 47 -4.58 -1.95 -15.38
C GLN A 47 -4.79 -2.61 -14.00
N ARG A 48 -4.05 -3.68 -13.69
CA ARG A 48 -4.08 -4.35 -12.38
C ARG A 48 -3.68 -3.41 -11.24
N LEU A 49 -2.60 -2.65 -11.42
CA LEU A 49 -2.14 -1.67 -10.43
C LEU A 49 -3.15 -0.52 -10.24
N SER A 50 -3.74 -0.04 -11.33
CA SER A 50 -4.80 0.96 -11.29
C SER A 50 -6.05 0.46 -10.56
N GLY A 51 -6.39 -0.82 -10.71
CA GLY A 51 -7.43 -1.48 -9.90
C GLY A 51 -7.14 -1.39 -8.40
N LEU A 52 -5.95 -1.78 -7.97
CA LEU A 52 -5.54 -1.70 -6.57
C LEU A 52 -5.54 -0.27 -6.01
N ARG A 53 -5.05 0.70 -6.79
CA ARG A 53 -5.09 2.13 -6.43
C ARG A 53 -6.53 2.61 -6.24
N ARG A 54 -7.46 2.24 -7.12
CA ARG A 54 -8.89 2.56 -6.96
C ARG A 54 -9.48 1.93 -5.70
N THR A 55 -9.18 0.66 -5.42
CA THR A 55 -9.61 0.00 -4.17
C THR A 55 -9.08 0.73 -2.93
N MET A 56 -7.82 1.17 -2.96
CA MET A 56 -7.21 1.94 -1.87
C MET A 56 -7.96 3.26 -1.62
N VAL A 57 -8.22 4.03 -2.67
CA VAL A 57 -8.96 5.30 -2.59
C VAL A 57 -10.38 5.07 -2.07
N HIS A 58 -11.09 4.06 -2.59
CA HIS A 58 -12.42 3.70 -2.13
C HIS A 58 -12.44 3.34 -0.64
N LEU A 59 -11.48 2.55 -0.16
CA LEU A 59 -11.36 2.22 1.26
C LEU A 59 -11.05 3.46 2.10
N GLN A 60 -10.25 4.41 1.62
CA GLN A 60 -9.96 5.65 2.34
C GLN A 60 -11.22 6.50 2.48
N GLN A 61 -11.99 6.63 1.41
CA GLN A 61 -13.28 7.32 1.41
C GLN A 61 -14.28 6.64 2.34
N THR A 62 -14.38 5.31 2.30
CA THR A 62 -15.26 4.53 3.19
C THR A 62 -14.94 4.82 4.65
N ILE A 63 -13.66 4.75 5.04
CA ILE A 63 -13.22 5.02 6.41
C ILE A 63 -13.56 6.47 6.82
N SER A 64 -13.35 7.43 5.93
CA SER A 64 -13.66 8.85 6.18
C SER A 64 -15.16 9.09 6.36
N ASN A 65 -16.00 8.48 5.51
CA ASN A 65 -17.45 8.63 5.56
C ASN A 65 -18.03 8.00 6.83
N GLU A 66 -17.58 6.80 7.19
CA GLU A 66 -18.03 6.14 8.42
C GLU A 66 -17.57 6.92 9.66
N TYR A 67 -16.35 7.47 9.66
CA TYR A 67 -15.89 8.35 10.73
C TYR A 67 -16.79 9.58 10.91
N GLN A 68 -17.21 10.21 9.81
CA GLN A 68 -18.12 11.35 9.85
C GLN A 68 -19.51 10.99 10.38
N ARG A 69 -20.05 9.83 9.97
CA ARG A 69 -21.35 9.32 10.47
C ARG A 69 -21.34 9.04 11.97
N GLN A 70 -20.18 8.65 12.49
CA GLN A 70 -20.02 8.31 13.90
C GLN A 70 -19.77 9.50 14.81
N ARG A 71 -19.52 10.71 14.29
CA ARG A 71 -19.48 11.90 15.14
C ARG A 71 -20.91 12.21 15.59
N PRO A 72 -21.24 12.07 16.89
CA PRO A 72 -22.37 12.81 17.42
C PRO A 72 -22.02 14.30 17.27
N TYR A 73 -23.01 15.17 17.20
CA TYR A 73 -22.82 16.62 17.33
C TYR A 73 -22.03 16.92 18.62
N SER A 74 -20.72 16.97 18.52
CA SER A 74 -19.80 17.37 19.59
C SER A 74 -18.68 18.13 18.91
N SER A 75 -19.00 19.39 18.63
CA SER A 75 -18.04 20.47 18.57
C SER A 75 -17.23 20.43 19.87
N ASN A 76 -16.03 19.84 19.81
CA ASN A 76 -14.85 20.39 20.46
C ASN A 76 -13.60 19.72 19.89
N SER A 77 -12.82 20.55 19.23
CA SER A 77 -11.55 20.29 18.57
C SER A 77 -10.54 19.71 19.57
N THR A 78 -10.13 18.46 19.38
CA THR A 78 -8.89 17.94 19.95
C THR A 78 -8.10 17.19 18.86
N SER A 79 -6.82 17.51 18.79
CA SER A 79 -5.87 17.09 17.77
C SER A 79 -5.78 15.55 17.61
N PRO A 80 -5.46 15.05 16.39
CA PRO A 80 -5.50 13.62 16.05
C PRO A 80 -4.42 12.75 16.71
N VAL A 81 -3.60 13.31 17.61
CA VAL A 81 -2.44 12.63 18.22
C VAL A 81 -2.76 12.02 19.59
N GLN A 82 -3.80 12.48 20.30
CA GLN A 82 -4.11 12.01 21.66
C GLN A 82 -5.17 10.89 21.75
N GLN A 83 -5.82 10.50 20.65
CA GLN A 83 -6.82 9.43 20.68
C GLN A 83 -6.24 8.02 20.90
N ASN A 84 -4.92 7.84 20.90
CA ASN A 84 -4.30 6.50 21.01
C ASN A 84 -4.04 6.03 22.45
N GLN A 85 -4.26 6.83 23.51
CA GLN A 85 -3.85 6.47 24.87
C GLN A 85 -4.97 6.39 25.93
N THR A 86 -6.24 6.63 25.58
CA THR A 86 -7.34 6.72 26.57
C THR A 86 -8.26 5.48 26.64
N TYR A 87 -7.89 4.33 26.06
CA TYR A 87 -8.80 3.19 25.87
C TYR A 87 -8.60 2.00 26.83
N LEU A 88 -8.42 2.26 28.13
CA LEU A 88 -8.47 1.19 29.14
C LEU A 88 -9.16 1.65 30.42
N SER A 89 -10.34 2.23 30.30
CA SER A 89 -11.23 2.52 31.44
C SER A 89 -12.59 1.86 31.21
N SER A 90 -12.69 0.59 31.61
CA SER A 90 -13.88 -0.18 32.06
C SER A 90 -15.28 -0.04 31.40
N SER A 91 -15.43 0.70 30.30
CA SER A 91 -16.66 0.79 29.49
C SER A 91 -16.38 0.99 28.00
N ASP A 92 -15.14 0.77 27.56
CA ASP A 92 -14.68 1.12 26.22
C ASP A 92 -15.21 0.15 25.16
N ILE A 93 -16.28 0.57 24.48
CA ILE A 93 -16.78 -0.08 23.27
C ILE A 93 -15.66 -0.02 22.23
N ILE A 94 -15.00 -1.14 21.98
CA ILE A 94 -13.98 -1.24 20.93
C ILE A 94 -14.68 -1.27 19.58
N GLN A 95 -14.27 -0.43 18.64
CA GLN A 95 -14.86 -0.36 17.31
C GLN A 95 -13.84 -0.74 16.24
N CYS A 96 -14.32 -1.32 15.15
CA CYS A 96 -13.49 -1.61 13.98
C CYS A 96 -13.06 -0.32 13.28
N TYR A 97 -11.76 -0.14 13.02
CA TYR A 97 -11.26 1.05 12.31
C TYR A 97 -11.81 1.24 10.88
N ILE A 98 -12.24 0.16 10.21
CA ILE A 98 -12.73 0.26 8.83
C ILE A 98 -14.23 0.57 8.78
N CYS A 99 -15.04 -0.22 9.49
CA CYS A 99 -16.50 -0.16 9.39
C CYS A 99 -17.17 0.41 10.64
N TYR A 100 -16.38 0.78 11.65
CA TYR A 100 -16.82 1.31 12.95
C TYR A 100 -17.89 0.49 13.69
N SER A 101 -18.11 -0.75 13.28
CA SER A 101 -18.95 -1.70 14.02
C SER A 101 -18.28 -2.03 15.35
N THR A 102 -19.07 -2.08 16.41
CA THR A 102 -18.64 -2.58 17.71
C THR A 102 -18.02 -3.98 17.58
N ILE A 103 -16.90 -4.17 18.24
CA ILE A 103 -16.21 -5.45 18.42
C ILE A 103 -16.55 -5.90 19.83
N GLU A 104 -17.41 -6.90 19.91
CA GLU A 104 -17.74 -7.54 21.19
C GLU A 104 -16.49 -8.23 21.71
N VAL A 105 -15.90 -7.66 22.77
CA VAL A 105 -14.93 -8.36 23.60
C VAL A 105 -15.76 -9.06 24.66
N GLN A 106 -15.85 -10.39 24.60
CA GLN A 106 -16.59 -11.16 25.61
C GLN A 106 -15.96 -10.93 26.98
N SER A 107 -16.51 -10.00 27.75
CA SER A 107 -16.04 -9.63 29.08
C SER A 107 -16.38 -10.65 30.16
N ASN A 108 -17.35 -11.55 29.89
CA ASN A 108 -17.91 -12.47 30.87
C ASN A 108 -17.33 -13.90 30.81
N GLN A 109 -16.37 -14.17 29.93
CA GLN A 109 -15.70 -15.48 29.85
C GLN A 109 -14.18 -15.29 29.86
N LEU A 110 -13.55 -15.67 30.97
CA LEU A 110 -12.09 -15.78 31.05
C LEU A 110 -11.62 -16.97 30.20
N PRO A 111 -10.56 -16.82 29.39
CA PRO A 111 -9.76 -15.61 29.19
C PRO A 111 -10.37 -14.67 28.14
N LEU A 112 -10.40 -13.36 28.43
CA LEU A 112 -10.78 -12.33 27.45
C LEU A 112 -9.84 -12.42 26.25
N SER A 113 -10.34 -12.84 25.09
CA SER A 113 -9.57 -12.73 23.86
C SER A 113 -9.37 -11.24 23.56
N PRO A 114 -8.13 -10.76 23.41
CA PRO A 114 -7.89 -9.37 23.06
C PRO A 114 -8.49 -9.04 21.68
N PRO A 115 -8.84 -7.76 21.42
CA PRO A 115 -9.29 -7.34 20.11
C PRO A 115 -8.22 -7.62 19.06
N ILE A 116 -8.64 -8.00 17.85
CA ILE A 116 -7.72 -8.24 16.73
C ILE A 116 -7.15 -6.89 16.28
N LEU A 117 -5.83 -6.72 16.42
CA LEU A 117 -5.11 -5.53 15.97
C LEU A 117 -4.43 -5.79 14.62
N CYS A 118 -4.48 -4.80 13.73
CA CYS A 118 -3.71 -4.83 12.50
C CYS A 118 -2.20 -4.71 12.81
N ALA A 119 -1.39 -5.63 12.29
CA ALA A 119 0.06 -5.64 12.53
C ALA A 119 0.84 -4.45 11.91
N ASP A 120 0.23 -3.70 11.00
CA ASP A 120 0.90 -2.57 10.34
C ASP A 120 0.50 -1.22 10.96
N CYS A 121 -0.80 -1.01 11.21
CA CYS A 121 -1.30 0.27 11.74
C CYS A 121 -1.72 0.21 13.21
N HIS A 122 -1.66 -0.96 13.84
CA HIS A 122 -2.01 -1.21 15.24
C HIS A 122 -3.44 -0.81 15.64
N ARG A 123 -4.33 -0.60 14.65
CA ARG A 123 -5.74 -0.26 14.90
C ARG A 123 -6.60 -1.53 15.02
N PRO A 124 -7.64 -1.52 15.87
CA PRO A 124 -8.58 -2.63 16.02
C PRO A 124 -9.39 -2.86 14.75
N VAL A 125 -9.57 -4.12 14.37
CA VAL A 125 -10.36 -4.51 13.20
C VAL A 125 -11.22 -5.73 13.47
N CYS A 126 -12.45 -5.73 12.94
CA CYS A 126 -13.30 -6.91 12.99
C CYS A 126 -12.81 -7.97 11.98
N ARG A 127 -13.20 -9.23 12.18
CA ARG A 127 -12.84 -10.36 11.29
C ARG A 127 -13.27 -10.17 9.83
N ARG A 128 -14.27 -9.33 9.57
CA ARG A 128 -14.70 -8.97 8.20
C ARG A 128 -13.73 -8.00 7.52
N CYS A 129 -13.17 -7.07 8.29
CA CYS A 129 -12.31 -5.98 7.80
C CYS A 129 -10.82 -6.26 7.93
N GLY A 130 -10.45 -7.28 8.70
CA GLY A 130 -9.11 -7.86 8.73
C GLY A 130 -9.03 -9.16 7.94
N ASN A 131 -7.82 -9.59 7.62
CA ASN A 131 -7.54 -10.96 7.18
C ASN A 131 -6.25 -11.46 7.83
N TYR A 132 -6.17 -12.76 8.06
CA TYR A 132 -4.94 -13.41 8.49
C TYR A 132 -4.04 -13.58 7.28
N THR A 133 -2.95 -12.82 7.25
CA THR A 133 -1.99 -12.87 6.15
C THR A 133 -0.82 -13.73 6.58
N SER A 134 -0.67 -14.88 5.92
CA SER A 134 0.58 -15.62 5.97
C SER A 134 1.67 -14.74 5.41
N PRO A 135 2.88 -14.74 5.98
CA PRO A 135 4.04 -14.31 5.23
C PRO A 135 4.04 -15.02 3.88
N GLU A 136 4.05 -14.25 2.80
CA GLU A 136 4.41 -14.80 1.51
C GLU A 136 5.84 -15.31 1.69
N LEU A 137 6.05 -16.61 1.49
CA LEU A 137 7.38 -17.17 1.27
C LEU A 137 7.90 -16.55 -0.01
N ILE A 138 8.37 -15.30 0.08
CA ILE A 138 9.28 -14.76 -0.91
C ILE A 138 10.52 -15.61 -0.69
N ARG A 139 10.64 -16.65 -1.50
CA ARG A 139 11.88 -17.41 -1.70
C ARG A 139 12.83 -16.41 -2.35
N ALA A 140 13.36 -15.51 -1.52
CA ALA A 140 14.32 -14.53 -1.94
C ALA A 140 15.58 -15.33 -2.24
N HIS A 141 15.94 -15.37 -3.52
CA HIS A 141 17.30 -15.61 -4.01
C HIS A 141 18.29 -14.53 -3.51
N TYR A 142 18.07 -13.98 -2.32
CA TYR A 142 18.96 -13.09 -1.60
C TYR A 142 19.12 -13.71 -0.22
N GLU A 143 20.03 -14.68 -0.16
CA GLU A 143 20.53 -15.23 1.08
C GLU A 143 21.18 -14.13 1.94
N SER A 144 21.23 -14.43 3.24
CA SER A 144 22.11 -13.86 4.27
C SER A 144 21.80 -12.44 4.77
N ASN A 145 21.11 -12.37 5.91
CA ASN A 145 21.42 -11.51 7.08
C ASN A 145 20.20 -10.99 7.87
N THR A 146 19.21 -11.84 8.16
CA THR A 146 18.40 -11.61 9.37
C THR A 146 18.03 -12.95 9.99
N GLU A 147 18.91 -13.46 10.84
CA GLU A 147 18.56 -14.48 11.83
C GLU A 147 17.37 -14.00 12.68
N ASN A 148 16.44 -14.92 12.96
CA ASN A 148 15.43 -14.84 14.02
C ASN A 148 14.21 -13.91 13.85
N GLN A 149 13.75 -13.57 12.64
CA GLN A 149 12.34 -13.21 12.50
C GLN A 149 11.51 -14.47 12.28
N SER A 150 10.90 -14.99 13.36
CA SER A 150 9.87 -16.02 13.25
C SER A 150 8.82 -15.53 12.26
N VAL A 151 8.75 -16.18 11.11
CA VAL A 151 7.89 -15.86 9.98
C VAL A 151 6.46 -16.27 10.35
N THR A 152 5.85 -15.51 11.27
CA THR A 152 4.52 -15.79 11.81
C THR A 152 3.46 -15.06 11.01
N SER A 153 2.37 -15.76 10.77
CA SER A 153 1.18 -15.19 10.14
C SER A 153 0.59 -14.09 11.02
N LYS A 154 0.25 -12.95 10.41
CA LYS A 154 -0.17 -11.73 11.11
C LYS A 154 -1.52 -11.24 10.58
N TRP A 155 -2.37 -10.76 11.48
CA TRP A 155 -3.62 -10.09 11.12
C TRP A 155 -3.33 -8.71 10.53
N ARG A 156 -3.97 -8.40 9.40
CA ARG A 156 -3.85 -7.08 8.76
C ARG A 156 -5.22 -6.59 8.31
N CYS A 157 -5.45 -5.28 8.41
CA CYS A 157 -6.66 -4.66 7.89
C CYS A 157 -6.62 -4.63 6.35
N ARG A 158 -7.80 -4.67 5.71
CA ARG A 158 -7.90 -4.61 4.24
C ARG A 158 -7.16 -3.40 3.63
N MET A 159 -7.17 -2.25 4.31
CA MET A 159 -6.42 -1.07 3.88
C MET A 159 -4.91 -1.33 3.81
N CYS A 160 -4.32 -1.88 4.87
CA CYS A 160 -2.89 -2.17 4.93
C CYS A 160 -2.49 -3.27 3.94
N ILE A 161 -3.35 -4.28 3.74
CA ILE A 161 -3.14 -5.31 2.71
C ILE A 161 -3.06 -4.68 1.32
N VAL A 162 -4.04 -3.85 0.95
CA VAL A 162 -4.04 -3.19 -0.36
C VAL A 162 -2.85 -2.25 -0.52
N ARG A 163 -2.47 -1.49 0.53
CA ARG A 163 -1.28 -0.62 0.49
C ARG A 163 0.01 -1.41 0.21
N ARG A 164 0.20 -2.54 0.90
CA ARG A 164 1.34 -3.43 0.65
C ARG A 164 1.37 -3.93 -0.79
N GLU A 165 0.22 -4.36 -1.31
CA GLU A 165 0.11 -4.83 -2.69
C GLU A 165 0.40 -3.74 -3.73
N VAL A 166 -0.05 -2.51 -3.49
CA VAL A 166 0.27 -1.36 -4.36
C VAL A 166 1.77 -1.10 -4.39
N VAL A 167 2.44 -1.04 -3.23
CA VAL A 167 3.89 -0.79 -3.15
C VAL A 167 4.68 -1.93 -3.78
N ARG A 168 4.28 -3.18 -3.53
CA ARG A 168 4.95 -4.37 -4.07
C ARG A 168 4.85 -4.45 -5.58
N LYS A 169 3.67 -4.20 -6.16
CA LYS A 169 3.42 -4.32 -7.61
C LYS A 169 3.81 -3.07 -8.41
N SER A 170 3.87 -1.89 -7.78
CA SER A 170 4.34 -0.68 -8.46
C SER A 170 5.83 -0.76 -8.81
N GLY A 171 6.61 -1.60 -8.13
CA GLY A 171 8.05 -1.65 -8.33
C GLY A 171 8.79 -0.46 -7.70
N MET A 172 8.07 0.40 -6.94
CA MET A 172 8.67 1.52 -6.20
C MET A 172 9.74 1.07 -5.21
N PHE A 173 9.81 -0.21 -4.84
CA PHE A 173 10.89 -0.73 -4.01
C PHE A 173 12.26 -0.76 -4.73
N PHE A 174 12.27 -0.79 -6.07
CA PHE A 174 13.48 -0.85 -6.89
C PHE A 174 13.94 0.53 -7.40
N GLU A 175 13.05 1.53 -7.45
CA GLU A 175 13.37 2.87 -7.96
C GLU A 175 14.23 3.73 -7.00
N TRP A 176 14.43 3.32 -5.74
CA TRP A 176 15.26 4.05 -4.76
C TRP A 176 16.76 3.68 -4.80
N LYS A 177 17.21 2.88 -5.77
CA LYS A 177 18.60 2.39 -5.87
C LYS A 177 19.32 2.80 -7.16
N ILE A 178 18.97 3.95 -7.74
CA ILE A 178 19.72 4.56 -8.85
C ILE A 178 20.10 5.98 -8.46
#